data_AF-A0A1F6W7I2-F1
#
_entry.id   AF-A0A1F6W7I2-F1
#
_cell.length_a   1.000
_cell.length_b   1.000
_cell.length_c   1.000
_cell.angle_alpha   90.00
_cell.angle_beta   90.00
_cell.angle_gamma   90.00
#
_symmetry.space_group_name_H-M   'P 1'
#
loop_
_entity.id
_entity.type
_entity.pdbx_description
1 polymer ?
#
loop_
_entity_poly.entity_id
_entity_poly.type
_entity_poly.pdbx_seq_one_letter_code
_entity_poly.pdbx_strand_id
1 'polypeptide(L)'
;MNLLSPNIAYASLDSFLLKVNSQIVNPLIDFLFALAVAFFLYGVFSFIMNQNNEEKKTTGKKHMIWGVMGIAIMLSVWGILNMVLSTLEIPKSEIDPKEGKVKLREYNPPPINQLGT
;
A
#
# COMPACT_ATOMS: atom_id res chain seq x y z
N MET A 1 9.30 25.14 -33.34
CA MET A 1 8.53 25.96 -32.38
C MET A 1 7.74 25.01 -31.48
N ASN A 2 8.20 24.80 -30.24
CA ASN A 2 7.51 24.00 -29.21
C ASN A 2 6.36 24.83 -28.62
N LEU A 3 5.24 24.91 -29.33
CA LEU A 3 4.07 25.73 -28.98
C LEU A 3 2.93 24.92 -28.30
N LEU A 4 3.12 23.61 -28.11
CA LEU A 4 2.09 22.70 -27.57
C LEU A 4 2.57 21.81 -26.42
N SER A 5 3.79 22.00 -25.91
CA SER A 5 4.24 21.35 -24.69
C SER A 5 4.10 22.34 -23.55
N PRO A 6 2.96 22.37 -22.84
CA PRO A 6 2.87 23.17 -21.63
C PRO A 6 3.88 22.55 -20.67
N ASN A 7 4.94 23.29 -20.39
CA ASN A 7 6.01 22.92 -19.46
C ASN A 7 5.48 23.18 -18.04
N ILE A 8 4.42 22.45 -17.68
CA ILE A 8 3.70 22.62 -16.41
C ILE A 8 4.38 21.75 -15.37
N ALA A 9 4.29 22.23 -14.13
CA ALA A 9 4.91 21.77 -12.89
C ALA A 9 4.73 20.28 -12.47
N TYR A 10 4.40 19.38 -13.40
CA TYR A 10 4.19 17.95 -13.16
C TYR A 10 5.41 17.27 -12.57
N ALA A 11 6.61 17.53 -13.11
CA ALA A 11 7.84 16.94 -12.57
C ALA A 11 8.11 17.33 -11.10
N SER A 12 7.76 18.57 -10.69
CA SER A 12 7.89 18.98 -9.28
C SER A 12 6.82 18.37 -8.38
N LEU A 13 5.61 18.17 -8.92
CA LEU A 13 4.52 17.56 -8.17
C LEU A 13 4.79 16.06 -7.94
N ASP A 14 5.22 15.33 -8.96
CA ASP A 14 5.51 13.90 -8.86
C ASP A 14 6.61 13.62 -7.83
N SER A 15 7.70 14.40 -7.90
CA SER A 15 8.80 14.29 -6.92
C SER A 15 8.36 14.67 -5.50
N PHE A 16 7.46 15.64 -5.34
CA PHE A 16 6.86 15.96 -4.06
C PHE A 16 5.99 14.82 -3.53
N LEU A 17 5.09 14.26 -4.35
CA LEU A 17 4.22 13.15 -3.97
C LEU A 17 5.01 11.91 -3.59
N LEU A 18 6.07 11.56 -4.32
CA LEU A 18 6.95 10.44 -3.99
C LEU A 18 7.67 10.66 -2.65
N LYS A 19 8.09 11.88 -2.35
CA LYS A 19 8.68 12.23 -1.04
C LYS A 19 7.67 12.15 0.09
N VAL A 20 6.47 12.72 -0.08
CA VAL A 20 5.40 12.64 0.91
C VAL A 20 5.02 11.17 1.17
N ASN A 21 4.87 10.38 0.11
CA ASN A 21 4.52 8.97 0.26
C ASN A 21 5.60 8.19 1.01
N SER A 22 6.87 8.32 0.61
CA SER A 22 7.98 7.58 1.22
C SER A 22 8.32 8.04 2.64
N GLN A 23 8.18 9.33 2.95
CA GLN A 23 8.62 9.89 4.25
C GLN A 23 7.50 10.03 5.26
N ILE A 24 6.24 10.09 4.82
CA ILE A 24 5.09 10.35 5.71
C ILE A 24 4.11 9.18 5.64
N VAL A 25 3.59 8.87 4.45
CA VAL A 25 2.50 7.90 4.30
C VAL A 25 2.96 6.48 4.64
N ASN A 26 4.06 6.00 4.06
CA ASN A 26 4.56 4.64 4.31
C ASN A 26 4.90 4.42 5.80
N PRO A 27 5.67 5.30 6.47
CA PRO A 27 5.92 5.16 7.90
C PRO A 27 4.65 5.24 8.76
N LEU A 28 3.68 6.07 8.37
CA LEU A 28 2.40 6.19 9.07
C LEU A 28 1.58 4.90 8.96
N ILE A 29 1.53 4.27 7.78
CA ILE A 29 0.86 2.98 7.58
C ILE A 29 1.50 1.91 8.48
N ASP A 30 2.82 1.81 8.47
CA ASP A 30 3.55 0.83 9.31
C ASP A 30 3.30 1.09 10.81
N PHE A 31 3.26 2.36 11.21
CA PHE A 31 2.93 2.76 12.58
C PHE A 31 1.49 2.38 12.97
N LEU A 32 0.51 2.67 12.11
CA LEU A 32 -0.89 2.31 12.34
C LEU A 32 -1.09 0.79 12.38
N PHE A 33 -0.34 0.04 11.57
CA PHE A 33 -0.34 -1.41 11.62
C PHE A 33 0.18 -1.93 12.97
N ALA A 34 1.31 -1.40 13.45
CA ALA A 34 1.84 -1.73 14.76
C ALA A 34 0.83 -1.41 15.88
N LEU A 35 0.13 -0.27 15.77
CA LEU A 35 -0.90 0.14 16.71
C LEU A 35 -2.11 -0.81 16.67
N ALA A 36 -2.58 -1.21 15.49
CA ALA A 36 -3.66 -2.18 15.34
C ALA A 36 -3.32 -3.54 15.98
N VAL A 37 -2.09 -4.03 15.78
CA VAL A 37 -1.59 -5.24 16.43
C VAL A 37 -1.51 -5.06 17.94
N ALA A 38 -1.03 -3.92 18.44
CA ALA A 38 -0.99 -3.63 19.88
C ALA A 38 -2.39 -3.61 20.51
N PHE A 39 -3.38 -3.00 19.86
CA PHE A 39 -4.78 -3.01 20.31
C PHE A 39 -5.38 -4.42 20.31
N PHE A 40 -5.08 -5.21 19.28
CA PHE A 40 -5.48 -6.61 19.22
C PHE A 40 -4.90 -7.40 20.40
N LEU A 41 -3.59 -7.29 20.65
CA LEU A 41 -2.92 -7.96 21.77
C LEU A 41 -3.48 -7.49 23.12
N TYR A 42 -3.70 -6.19 23.30
CA TYR A 42 -4.33 -5.64 24.50
C TYR A 42 -5.72 -6.25 24.73
N GLY A 43 -6.53 -6.38 23.66
CA GLY A 43 -7.81 -7.06 23.71
C GLY A 43 -7.69 -8.52 24.16
N VAL A 44 -6.71 -9.26 23.63
CA VAL A 44 -6.43 -10.65 24.00
C VAL A 44 -6.04 -10.76 25.47
N PHE A 45 -5.10 -9.94 25.95
CA PHE A 45 -4.68 -9.93 27.35
C PHE A 45 -5.84 -9.60 28.29
N SER A 46 -6.62 -8.57 27.96
CA SER A 46 -7.80 -8.16 28.72
C SER A 46 -8.87 -9.26 28.76
N PHE A 47 -9.08 -9.97 27.65
CA PHE A 47 -10.00 -11.09 27.58
C PHE A 47 -9.57 -12.29 28.45
N ILE A 48 -8.27 -12.62 28.47
CA ILE A 48 -7.73 -13.72 29.28
C ILE A 48 -7.72 -13.39 30.78
N MET A 49 -7.30 -12.18 31.17
CA MET A 49 -7.24 -11.80 32.59
C MET A 49 -8.62 -11.65 33.24
N ASN A 50 -9.65 -11.30 32.47
CA ASN A 50 -10.97 -11.00 33.00
C ASN A 50 -12.01 -12.09 32.72
N GLN A 51 -11.59 -13.35 32.55
CA GLN A 51 -12.50 -14.46 32.22
C GLN A 51 -13.65 -14.65 33.23
N ASN A 52 -13.45 -14.32 34.50
CA ASN A 52 -14.44 -14.45 35.58
C ASN A 52 -15.39 -13.25 35.73
N ASN A 53 -15.20 -12.16 34.96
CA ASN A 53 -16.06 -10.97 35.02
C ASN A 53 -16.68 -10.73 33.64
N GLU A 54 -17.98 -10.97 33.50
CA GLU A 54 -18.69 -10.92 32.21
C GLU A 54 -18.62 -9.53 31.54
N GLU A 55 -18.63 -8.46 32.32
CA GLU A 55 -18.61 -7.08 31.82
C GLU A 55 -17.23 -6.72 31.24
N LYS A 56 -16.16 -7.12 31.93
CA LYS A 56 -14.79 -6.92 31.43
C LYS A 56 -14.46 -7.86 30.27
N LYS A 57 -15.03 -9.07 30.26
CA LYS A 57 -14.92 -10.03 29.16
C LYS A 57 -15.55 -9.50 27.87
N THR A 58 -16.74 -8.89 27.93
CA THR A 58 -17.35 -8.29 26.73
C THR A 58 -16.53 -7.11 26.20
N THR A 59 -15.93 -6.33 27.09
CA THR A 59 -15.04 -5.22 26.73
C THR A 59 -13.76 -5.72 26.04
N GLY A 60 -13.11 -6.77 26.56
CA GLY A 60 -11.94 -7.38 25.92
C GLY A 60 -12.23 -7.92 24.52
N LYS A 61 -13.38 -8.61 24.34
CA LYS A 61 -13.83 -9.07 23.02
C LYS A 61 -14.00 -7.94 22.01
N LYS A 62 -14.58 -6.80 22.43
CA LYS A 62 -14.72 -5.63 21.54
C LYS A 62 -13.37 -5.13 21.03
N HIS A 63 -12.37 -5.02 21.92
CA HIS A 63 -11.02 -4.59 21.53
C HIS A 63 -10.35 -5.58 20.56
N MET A 64 -10.54 -6.89 20.77
CA MET A 64 -10.07 -7.90 19.81
C MET A 64 -10.69 -7.72 18.43
N ILE A 65 -12.02 -7.54 18.36
CA ILE A 65 -12.74 -7.39 17.08
C ILE A 65 -12.26 -6.14 16.33
N TRP A 66 -12.10 -5.02 17.02
CA TRP A 66 -11.58 -3.79 16.42
C TRP A 66 -10.14 -3.95 15.90
N GLY A 67 -9.29 -4.65 16.66
CA GLY A 67 -7.93 -4.98 16.23
C GLY A 67 -7.91 -5.86 14.97
N VAL A 68 -8.72 -6.93 14.95
CA VAL A 68 -8.84 -7.83 13.79
C VAL A 68 -9.36 -7.09 12.56
N MET A 69 -10.38 -6.24 12.73
CA MET A 69 -10.93 -5.44 11.63
C MET A 69 -9.87 -4.50 11.03
N GLY A 70 -9.07 -3.84 11.86
CA GLY A 70 -7.96 -3.01 11.39
C GLY A 70 -6.91 -3.80 10.60
N ILE A 71 -6.50 -4.97 11.10
CA ILE A 71 -5.54 -5.85 10.41
C ILE A 71 -6.12 -6.37 9.09
N ALA A 72 -7.40 -6.77 9.08
CA ALA A 72 -8.07 -7.28 7.90
C ALA A 72 -8.11 -6.26 6.76
N ILE A 73 -8.36 -4.98 7.08
CA ILE A 73 -8.32 -3.89 6.08
C ILE A 73 -6.90 -3.73 5.51
N MET A 74 -5.86 -3.76 6.35
CA MET A 74 -4.49 -3.62 5.85
C MET A 74 -4.07 -4.78 4.93
N LEU A 75 -4.52 -6.01 5.23
CA LEU A 75 -4.28 -7.18 4.40
C LEU A 75 -5.11 -7.14 3.10
N SER A 76 -6.34 -6.61 3.15
CA SER A 76 -7.20 -6.56 1.97
C SER A 76 -6.64 -5.67 0.88
N VAL A 77 -5.95 -4.57 1.22
CA VAL A 77 -5.27 -3.71 0.24
C VAL A 77 -4.29 -4.52 -0.61
N TRP A 78 -3.42 -5.33 0.01
CA TRP A 78 -2.49 -6.20 -0.72
C TRP A 78 -3.21 -7.28 -1.53
N GLY A 79 -4.30 -7.84 -1.00
CA GLY A 79 -5.14 -8.80 -1.71
C GLY A 79 -5.71 -8.20 -3.00
N ILE A 80 -6.29 -7.00 -2.91
CA ILE A 80 -6.89 -6.29 -4.04
C ILE A 80 -5.80 -5.88 -5.05
N LEU A 81 -4.66 -5.33 -4.60
CA LEU A 81 -3.54 -4.98 -5.49
C LEU A 81 -3.06 -6.21 -6.28
N ASN A 82 -2.88 -7.34 -5.62
CA ASN A 82 -2.49 -8.58 -6.30
C ASN A 82 -3.54 -9.07 -7.30
N MET A 83 -4.83 -8.96 -6.95
CA MET A 83 -5.94 -9.33 -7.84
C MET A 83 -5.94 -8.47 -9.10
N VAL A 84 -5.79 -7.16 -8.96
CA VAL A 84 -5.77 -6.22 -10.09
C VAL A 84 -4.55 -6.47 -10.98
N LEU A 85 -3.34 -6.59 -10.41
CA LEU A 85 -2.12 -6.85 -11.18
C LEU A 85 -2.20 -8.18 -11.95
N SER A 86 -2.75 -9.21 -11.32
CA SER A 86 -2.97 -10.51 -11.98
C SER A 86 -4.01 -10.43 -13.09
N THR A 87 -5.05 -9.63 -12.92
CA THR A 87 -6.12 -9.47 -13.92
C THR A 87 -5.61 -8.73 -15.16
N LEU A 88 -4.65 -7.81 -14.98
CA LEU A 88 -4.04 -7.04 -16.06
C LEU A 88 -2.77 -7.69 -16.63
N GLU A 89 -2.41 -8.90 -16.18
CA GLU A 89 -1.19 -9.61 -16.57
C GLU A 89 0.10 -8.80 -16.39
N ILE A 90 0.11 -7.88 -15.41
CA ILE A 90 1.28 -7.03 -15.16
C ILE A 90 2.25 -7.78 -14.23
N PRO A 91 3.50 -8.02 -14.65
CA PRO A 91 4.46 -8.70 -13.80
C PRO A 91 4.87 -7.81 -12.62
N LYS A 92 4.91 -8.41 -11.42
CA LYS A 92 5.30 -7.71 -10.17
C LYS A 92 6.73 -7.17 -10.19
N SER A 93 7.57 -7.62 -11.13
CA SER A 93 8.92 -7.07 -11.34
C SER A 93 8.92 -5.68 -11.98
N GLU A 94 7.83 -5.31 -12.67
CA GLU A 94 7.71 -4.04 -13.39
C GLU A 94 7.10 -2.93 -12.53
N ILE A 95 6.27 -3.23 -11.52
CA ILE A 95 5.62 -2.22 -10.68
C ILE A 95 5.95 -2.45 -9.20
N ASP A 96 6.40 -1.40 -8.52
CA ASP A 96 6.49 -1.34 -7.06
C ASP A 96 5.38 -0.42 -6.51
N PRO A 97 4.28 -0.98 -5.97
CA PRO A 97 3.17 -0.18 -5.44
C PRO A 97 3.52 0.56 -4.15
N LYS A 98 4.53 0.10 -3.38
CA LYS A 98 4.94 0.77 -2.13
C LYS A 98 5.73 2.04 -2.45
N GLU A 99 6.55 1.97 -3.48
CA GLU A 99 7.43 3.07 -3.89
C GLU A 99 6.84 3.93 -5.01
N GLY A 100 5.72 3.52 -5.62
CA GLY A 100 5.12 4.20 -6.77
C GLY A 100 6.02 4.16 -8.00
N LYS A 101 6.91 3.16 -8.12
CA LYS A 101 7.87 3.06 -9.22
C LYS A 101 7.35 2.10 -10.29
N VAL A 102 7.51 2.48 -11.55
CA VAL A 102 7.24 1.64 -12.71
C VAL A 102 8.53 1.50 -13.52
N LYS A 103 9.00 0.26 -13.67
CA LYS A 103 10.11 -0.09 -14.55
C LYS A 103 9.54 -0.38 -15.93
N LEU A 104 9.77 0.54 -16.85
CA LEU A 104 9.40 0.34 -18.25
C LEU A 104 10.33 -0.72 -18.86
N ARG A 105 9.76 -1.60 -19.69
CA ARG A 105 10.57 -2.48 -20.54
C ARG A 105 11.44 -1.61 -21.46
N GLU A 106 12.73 -1.94 -21.54
CA GLU A 106 13.66 -1.24 -22.42
C GLU A 106 13.23 -1.48 -23.88
N TYR A 107 12.84 -0.41 -24.56
CA TYR A 107 12.49 -0.47 -25.97
C TYR A 107 13.78 -0.35 -26.80
N ASN A 108 14.23 -1.48 -27.37
CA ASN A 108 15.30 -1.48 -28.37
C ASN A 108 14.67 -1.49 -29.77
N PRO A 109 14.57 -0.33 -30.45
CA PRO A 109 13.97 -0.29 -31.78
C PRO A 109 14.79 -1.13 -32.77
N PRO A 110 14.12 -1.73 -33.78
CA PRO A 110 14.82 -2.32 -34.91
C PRO A 110 15.72 -1.26 -35.56
N PRO A 111 16.94 -1.61 -35.99
CA PRO A 111 17.80 -0.68 -36.70
C PRO A 111 17.10 -0.21 -37.98
N ILE A 112 17.33 1.05 -38.36
CA ILE A 112 16.57 1.74 -39.42
C ILE A 112 16.64 0.99 -40.77
N ASN A 113 17.72 0.23 -41.01
CA ASN A 113 17.87 -0.61 -42.20
C ASN A 113 16.91 -1.83 -42.26
N GLN A 114 16.20 -2.13 -41.18
CA GLN A 114 15.13 -3.15 -41.11
C GLN A 114 13.73 -2.52 -41.17
N LEU A 115 13.65 -1.18 -41.11
CA LEU A 115 12.43 -0.43 -41.35
C LEU A 115 12.35 -0.22 -42.85
N GLY A 116 11.76 -1.19 -43.56
CA GLY A 116 11.63 -1.14 -45.02
C GLY A 116 11.11 0.22 -45.49
N THR A 117 11.93 0.93 -46.27
CA THR A 117 11.52 2.07 -47.11
C THR A 117 10.82 1.56 -48.36
#